data_AF-A0A1V3J6M8-F1
#
_entry.id   AF-A0A1V3J6M8-F1
#
_cell.length_a   1.000
_cell.length_b   1.000
_cell.length_c   1.000
_cell.angle_alpha   90.00
_cell.angle_beta   90.00
_cell.angle_gamma   90.00
#
_symmetry.space_group_name_H-M   'P 1'
#
loop_
_entity.id
_entity.type
_entity.pdbx_description
1 polymer ?
#
loop_
_entity_poly.entity_id
_entity_poly.type
_entity_poly.pdbx_seq_one_letter_code
_entity_poly.pdbx_strand_id
1 'polypeptide(L)'
;MINIGFQNNLVKFIYHSVLSIESKQKLDEQLSDPINSTYRKNKTIVKVFLKRKPQQVLAYLRFESGKFVIKGYKFGKSDYLTGRKKSHFKTVESIFLIDKEEREKRY
;
A
#
# COMPACT_ATOMS: atom_id res chain seq x y z
N MET A 1 3.82 -16.13 -1.32
CA MET A 1 3.47 -14.82 -0.74
C MET A 1 4.62 -14.36 0.13
N ILE A 2 5.06 -13.11 -0.06
CA ILE A 2 6.12 -12.51 0.76
C ILE A 2 5.55 -12.16 2.12
N ASN A 3 6.32 -12.41 3.19
CA ASN A 3 5.92 -12.05 4.54
C ASN A 3 6.00 -10.51 4.71
N ILE A 4 4.84 -9.85 4.65
CA ILE A 4 4.72 -8.39 4.78
C ILE A 4 4.06 -8.05 6.12
N GLY A 5 4.69 -7.16 6.88
CA GLY A 5 4.14 -6.56 8.08
C GLY A 5 3.37 -5.27 7.81
N PHE A 6 2.59 -4.82 8.79
CA PHE A 6 1.82 -3.57 8.71
C PHE A 6 2.11 -2.70 9.93
N GLN A 7 2.26 -1.40 9.72
CA GLN A 7 2.50 -0.44 10.80
C GLN A 7 1.35 -0.37 11.81
N ASN A 8 0.11 -0.57 11.37
CA ASN A 8 -1.08 -0.58 12.22
C ASN A 8 -2.29 -1.19 11.48
N ASN A 9 -3.42 -1.26 12.19
CA ASN A 9 -4.67 -1.84 11.69
C ASN A 9 -5.26 -1.10 10.49
N LEU A 10 -5.13 0.23 10.39
CA LEU A 10 -5.65 0.96 9.22
C LEU A 10 -4.87 0.57 7.96
N VAL A 11 -3.54 0.51 8.06
CA VAL A 11 -2.68 0.10 6.93
C VAL A 11 -2.99 -1.35 6.53
N LYS A 12 -3.18 -2.24 7.51
CA LYS A 12 -3.62 -3.62 7.25
C LYS A 12 -4.99 -3.66 6.56
N PHE A 13 -5.96 -2.87 7.02
CA PHE A 13 -7.29 -2.78 6.43
C PHE A 13 -7.23 -2.32 4.97
N ILE A 14 -6.47 -1.27 4.67
CA ILE A 14 -6.29 -0.78 3.29
C ILE A 14 -5.78 -1.92 2.41
N TYR A 15 -4.75 -2.65 2.86
CA TYR A 15 -4.20 -3.77 2.10
C TYR A 15 -5.26 -4.81 1.78
N HIS A 16 -6.00 -5.31 2.78
CA HIS A 16 -6.91 -6.43 2.56
C HIS A 16 -8.22 -6.01 1.89
N SER A 17 -8.77 -4.85 2.26
CA SER A 17 -10.16 -4.47 1.96
C SER A 17 -10.30 -3.39 0.88
N VAL A 18 -9.25 -2.62 0.59
CA VAL A 18 -9.29 -1.52 -0.40
C VAL A 18 -8.49 -1.84 -1.65
N LEU A 19 -7.28 -2.39 -1.51
CA LEU A 19 -6.44 -2.70 -2.67
C LEU A 19 -7.02 -3.85 -3.50
N SER A 20 -6.98 -3.66 -4.83
CA SER A 20 -7.27 -4.73 -5.78
C SER A 20 -6.29 -5.88 -5.68
N ILE A 21 -6.69 -7.02 -6.23
CA ILE A 21 -5.85 -8.21 -6.36
C ILE A 21 -4.61 -7.87 -7.21
N GLU A 22 -4.77 -7.14 -8.31
CA GLU A 22 -3.66 -6.73 -9.18
C GLU A 22 -2.65 -5.85 -8.45
N SER A 23 -3.12 -4.86 -7.66
CA SER A 23 -2.24 -4.02 -6.83
C SER A 23 -1.43 -4.85 -5.82
N LYS A 24 -2.02 -5.91 -5.25
CA LYS A 24 -1.33 -6.83 -4.31
C LYS A 24 -0.29 -7.68 -5.03
N GLN A 25 -0.64 -8.26 -6.18
CA GLN A 25 0.27 -9.05 -7.01
C GLN A 25 1.50 -8.23 -7.43
N LYS A 26 1.28 -6.98 -7.86
CA LYS A 26 2.36 -6.06 -8.23
C LYS A 26 3.31 -5.72 -7.08
N LEU A 27 2.78 -5.65 -5.84
CA LEU A 27 3.63 -5.50 -4.67
C LEU A 27 4.51 -6.74 -4.49
N ASP A 28 3.92 -7.93 -4.58
CA ASP A 28 4.61 -9.19 -4.42
C ASP A 28 5.69 -9.38 -5.49
N GLU A 29 5.42 -9.08 -6.76
CA GLU A 29 6.40 -9.11 -7.85
C GLU A 29 7.62 -8.22 -7.56
N GLN A 30 7.38 -6.96 -7.18
CA GLN A 30 8.46 -6.01 -6.91
C GLN A 30 9.28 -6.33 -5.66
N LEU A 31 8.70 -7.06 -4.71
CA LEU A 31 9.41 -7.52 -3.52
C LEU A 31 10.09 -8.87 -3.73
N SER A 32 9.65 -9.66 -4.71
CA SER A 32 10.25 -10.94 -5.07
C SER A 32 11.50 -10.77 -5.94
N ASP A 33 11.59 -9.67 -6.69
CA ASP A 33 12.78 -9.33 -7.45
C ASP A 33 14.00 -9.10 -6.52
N PRO A 34 15.08 -9.90 -6.65
CA PRO A 34 16.26 -9.82 -5.77
C PRO A 34 16.99 -8.47 -5.83
N ILE A 35 17.04 -7.84 -7.00
CA ILE A 35 17.73 -6.56 -7.22
C ILE A 35 16.93 -5.45 -6.53
N ASN A 36 15.63 -5.41 -6.81
CA ASN A 36 14.71 -4.44 -6.22
C ASN A 36 14.62 -4.61 -4.70
N SER A 37 14.48 -5.83 -4.20
CA SER A 37 14.38 -6.09 -2.77
C SER A 37 15.66 -5.71 -2.02
N THR A 38 16.84 -6.04 -2.54
CA THR A 38 18.13 -5.69 -1.91
C THR A 38 18.33 -4.19 -1.82
N TYR A 39 18.10 -3.46 -2.92
CA TYR A 39 18.16 -1.99 -2.91
C TYR A 39 17.20 -1.37 -1.88
N ARG A 40 16.01 -1.95 -1.74
CA ARG A 40 14.96 -1.45 -0.84
C ARG A 40 15.26 -1.73 0.64
N LYS A 41 15.95 -2.84 0.96
CA LYS A 41 16.37 -3.18 2.32
C LYS A 41 17.28 -2.12 2.94
N ASN A 42 18.12 -1.49 2.12
CA ASN A 42 19.12 -0.51 2.57
C ASN A 42 18.56 0.92 2.74
N LYS A 43 17.26 1.13 2.50
CA LYS A 43 16.61 2.45 2.57
C LYS A 43 15.73 2.60 3.79
N THR A 44 15.71 3.81 4.34
CA THR A 44 14.85 4.17 5.48
C THR A 44 13.37 4.02 5.14
N ILE A 45 12.90 4.58 4.02
CA ILE A 45 11.55 4.36 3.50
C ILE A 45 11.61 4.29 1.98
N VAL A 46 10.94 3.30 1.41
CA VAL A 46 10.83 3.06 -0.03
C VAL A 46 9.41 3.34 -0.47
N LYS A 47 9.27 4.12 -1.55
CA LYS A 47 8.00 4.33 -2.23
C LYS A 47 7.85 3.35 -3.39
N VAL A 48 6.69 2.72 -3.47
CA VAL A 48 6.34 1.71 -4.47
C VAL A 48 5.06 2.08 -5.19
N PHE A 49 5.08 2.05 -6.51
CA PHE A 49 3.89 2.22 -7.34
C PHE A 49 3.19 0.87 -7.53
N LEU A 50 2.01 0.74 -6.92
CA LEU A 50 1.14 -0.42 -7.12
C LEU A 50 0.30 -0.24 -8.38
N LYS A 51 -0.26 0.96 -8.56
CA LYS A 51 -1.12 1.30 -9.70
C LYS A 51 -0.87 2.72 -10.17
N ARG A 52 -1.01 2.97 -11.48
CA ARG A 52 -0.82 4.30 -12.08
C ARG A 52 -2.12 4.93 -12.58
N LYS A 53 -3.04 4.10 -13.10
CA LYS A 53 -4.34 4.50 -13.65
C LYS A 53 -5.42 3.50 -13.20
N PRO A 54 -6.70 3.92 -13.12
CA PRO A 54 -7.18 5.30 -13.28
C PRO A 54 -6.76 6.20 -12.12
N GLN A 55 -6.59 5.63 -10.91
CA GLN A 55 -6.03 6.32 -9.76
C GLN A 55 -4.63 5.76 -9.44
N GLN A 56 -3.69 6.65 -9.11
CA GLN A 56 -2.37 6.23 -8.65
C GLN A 56 -2.45 5.66 -7.24
N VAL A 57 -1.83 4.51 -7.00
CA VAL A 57 -1.72 3.89 -5.68
C VAL A 57 -0.26 3.67 -5.33
N LEU A 58 0.14 4.22 -4.19
CA LEU A 58 1.50 4.15 -3.67
C LEU A 58 1.51 3.45 -2.32
N ALA A 59 2.44 2.51 -2.15
CA ALA A 59 2.79 1.94 -0.86
C ALA A 59 4.14 2.48 -0.38
N TYR A 60 4.23 2.79 0.90
CA TYR A 60 5.48 3.18 1.56
C TYR A 60 5.93 2.03 2.45
N LEU A 61 7.13 1.52 2.20
CA LEU A 61 7.68 0.32 2.83
C LEU A 61 8.95 0.66 3.60
N ARG A 62 9.22 -0.09 4.64
CA ARG A 62 10.53 -0.12 5.29
C ARG A 62 10.88 -1.56 5.62
N PHE A 63 12.14 -1.92 5.44
CA PHE A 63 12.62 -3.23 5.89
C PHE A 63 13.02 -3.14 7.36
N GLU A 64 12.38 -3.95 8.21
CA GLU A 64 12.62 -3.99 9.66
C GLU A 64 12.56 -5.44 10.12
N SER A 65 13.51 -5.84 10.98
CA SER A 65 13.51 -7.18 11.61
C SER A 65 13.32 -8.33 10.62
N GLY A 66 14.01 -8.28 9.48
CA GLY A 66 14.00 -9.34 8.47
C GLY A 66 12.78 -9.38 7.54
N LYS A 67 11.85 -8.41 7.63
CA LYS A 67 10.65 -8.35 6.77
C LYS A 67 10.34 -6.94 6.27
N PHE A 68 9.60 -6.84 5.17
CA PHE A 68 9.07 -5.57 4.70
C PHE A 68 7.83 -5.20 5.51
N VAL A 69 7.76 -3.96 5.99
CA VAL A 69 6.63 -3.41 6.73
C VAL A 69 6.03 -2.24 5.94
N ILE A 70 4.74 -2.33 5.63
CA ILE A 70 4.01 -1.21 5.03
C ILE A 70 3.77 -0.15 6.11
N LYS A 71 4.27 1.05 5.86
CA LYS A 71 4.16 2.22 6.74
C LYS A 71 2.95 3.09 6.43
N GLY A 72 2.46 3.04 5.20
CA GLY A 72 1.23 3.72 4.80
C GLY A 72 1.02 3.74 3.29
N TYR A 73 -0.05 4.41 2.86
CA TYR A 73 -0.45 4.49 1.46
C TYR A 73 -0.69 5.93 1.00
N LYS A 74 -0.67 6.15 -0.31
CA LYS A 74 -1.17 7.38 -0.92
C LYS A 74 -1.98 7.05 -2.16
N PHE A 75 -3.20 7.59 -2.23
CA PHE A 75 -4.17 7.38 -3.30
C PHE A 75 -4.29 8.67 -4.13
N GLY A 76 -3.58 8.73 -5.25
CA GLY A 76 -3.44 9.91 -6.10
C GLY A 76 -2.98 11.14 -5.33
N LYS A 77 -3.84 12.16 -5.26
CA LYS A 77 -3.55 13.43 -4.57
C LYS A 77 -3.88 13.41 -3.07
N SER A 78 -4.29 12.27 -2.51
CA SER A 78 -4.61 12.16 -1.08
C SER A 78 -3.41 12.44 -0.18
N ASP A 79 -3.70 12.63 1.11
CA ASP A 79 -2.70 12.58 2.16
C ASP A 79 -2.00 11.22 2.22
N TYR A 80 -0.82 11.20 2.86
CA TYR A 80 -0.11 9.98 3.23
C TYR A 80 -0.81 9.28 4.39
N LEU A 81 -1.59 8.26 4.07
CA LEU A 81 -2.47 7.52 4.97
C LEU A 81 -1.66 6.58 5.85
N THR A 82 -1.36 7.06 7.06
CA THR A 82 -0.61 6.32 8.10
C THR A 82 -1.47 5.90 9.29
N GLY A 83 -2.76 6.28 9.32
CA GLY A 83 -3.66 6.03 10.46
C GLY A 83 -3.44 6.91 11.70
N ARG A 84 -2.58 7.93 11.63
CA ARG A 84 -2.34 8.86 12.75
C ARG A 84 -3.34 10.03 12.85
N LYS A 85 -4.02 10.39 11.76
CA LYS A 85 -4.95 11.53 11.70
C LYS A 85 -6.36 11.05 11.39
N LYS A 86 -7.38 11.71 11.98
CA LYS A 86 -8.80 11.44 11.68
C LYS A 86 -9.12 11.56 10.19
N SER A 87 -8.48 12.50 9.48
CA SER A 87 -8.65 12.66 8.02
C SER A 87 -8.28 11.41 7.25
N HIS A 88 -7.32 10.61 7.73
CA HIS A 88 -6.93 9.38 7.04
C HIS A 88 -8.06 8.36 7.01
N PHE A 89 -8.78 8.23 8.13
CA PHE A 89 -9.91 7.31 8.25
C PHE A 89 -11.05 7.76 7.34
N LYS A 90 -11.37 9.06 7.32
CA LYS A 90 -12.37 9.62 6.40
C LYS A 90 -12.04 9.34 4.93
N THR A 91 -10.77 9.47 4.54
CA THR A 91 -10.33 9.12 3.18
C THR A 91 -10.56 7.64 2.89
N VAL A 92 -10.13 6.74 3.79
CA VAL A 92 -10.31 5.29 3.59
C VAL A 92 -11.78 4.90 3.53
N GLU A 93 -12.60 5.46 4.42
CA GLU A 93 -14.05 5.27 4.43
C GLU A 93 -14.68 5.73 3.11
N SER A 94 -14.35 6.93 2.63
CA SER A 94 -14.86 7.42 1.34
C SER A 94 -14.50 6.52 0.16
N ILE A 95 -13.32 5.89 0.19
CA ILE A 95 -12.89 4.93 -0.85
C ILE A 95 -13.63 3.60 -0.69
N PHE A 96 -13.80 3.13 0.56
CA PHE A 96 -14.44 1.87 0.86
C PHE A 96 -15.93 1.86 0.50
N LEU A 97 -16.61 3.01 0.65
CA LEU A 97 -18.02 3.19 0.31
C LEU A 97 -18.30 3.26 -1.20
N ILE A 98 -17.26 3.35 -2.05
CA ILE A 98 -17.42 3.19 -3.51
C ILE A 98 -17.88 1.75 -3.80
N ASP A 99 -18.68 1.59 -4.85
CA ASP A 99 -19.08 0.28 -5.35
C ASP A 99 -17.87 -0.67 -5.50
N LYS A 100 -18.06 -1.94 -5.16
CA LYS A 100 -16.96 -2.92 -5.09
C LYS A 100 -16.28 -3.10 -6.44
N GLU A 101 -17.04 -3.18 -7.54
CA GLU A 101 -16.45 -3.35 -8.87
C GLU A 101 -15.69 -2.09 -9.30
N GLU A 102 -16.25 -0.92 -9.02
CA GLU A 102 -15.61 0.35 -9.32
C GLU A 102 -14.32 0.54 -8.48
N ARG A 103 -14.34 0.10 -7.22
CA ARG A 103 -13.17 0.13 -6.33
C ARG A 103 -12.05 -0.79 -6.83
N GLU A 104 -12.37 -2.02 -7.26
CA GLU A 104 -11.40 -2.95 -7.83
C GLU A 104 -10.75 -2.39 -9.11
N LYS A 105 -11.55 -1.71 -9.95
CA LYS A 105 -11.04 -1.03 -11.14
C LYS A 105 -10.14 0.16 -10.78
N ARG A 106 -10.46 0.92 -9.74
CA ARG A 106 -9.76 2.17 -9.38
C ARG A 106 -8.49 1.97 -8.55
N TYR A 107 -8.49 1.05 -7.60
CA TYR A 107 -7.45 0.88 -6.57
C TYR A 107 -6.75 -0.47 -6.67
#